data_AF-A0AAP0WTJ0-F1
#
_entry.id   AF-A0AAP0WTJ0-F1
#
_cell.length_a   1.000
_cell.length_b   1.000
_cell.length_c   1.000
_cell.angle_alpha   90.00
_cell.angle_beta   90.00
_cell.angle_gamma   90.00
#
_symmetry.space_group_name_H-M   'P 1'
#
loop_
_entity.id
_entity.type
_entity.pdbx_description
1 polymer ?
#
loop_
_entity_poly.entity_id
_entity_poly.type
_entity_poly.pdbx_seq_one_letter_code
_entity_poly.pdbx_strand_id
1 'polypeptide(L)'
;MGPTATATATATASTIAAKGKKEREKEKERTKLRERHRRAITSRMLAGLRQYGNFPLPARADMNDVLAALAREAGWTVEADGTTYRQSPPPSQMATYPVRSVESPLSASSLKNCSVKASLDSQPSVLRIDESLSPASFDSVVVAERDTKSEKCTSASPINSAECLEADQLMQDVHSGEHENNFTGTPYVPVYVMLANGVINNFCQLVDLEGVRQELSHIKSLNADGVIVDCWWGIVESWSPQKYAWSGYRELFNIIREFKLKLQVVMAFHEYRGNDTGVVLISLPKWVLEIGKDNQDIFFTDREGRRNTECLSWGIDKERVLRGRTGIEVYFDFMRSFRTEFDDLFAEGLVSAVEIGLGVSGELMYPSFSERMGWRYPGIGEFQCYDKYLQQNLRKAAKLRGHSFWARGPDNAGHYNSRAHETGFFCERGDYDSYYGRFFLHWYAQSLINHADNVLSLASLAFEETQIIVKIPAVHWWYKTASHAAELTAGYYNPTNQDGYSPVFEVLKKYSVTMKFVYSGLQVSCQDNDEIFADPEGLSWQVLNTAWDRGLTVAGENAVPCYDREGYMRIVETAKPRNDPDRRHFSFFIYQQPAPLVQRTICFPELDYFIKCMHGKIS
;
A
#
# COMPACT_ATOMS: atom_id res chain seq x y z
N MET A 1 53.23 8.50 60.50
CA MET A 1 52.16 7.55 60.86
C MET A 1 50.82 8.19 60.47
N GLY A 2 49.80 7.39 60.13
CA GLY A 2 48.40 7.87 60.02
C GLY A 2 47.68 7.85 61.39
N PRO A 3 46.33 7.83 61.47
CA PRO A 3 45.36 7.70 60.36
C PRO A 3 44.12 8.63 60.42
N THR A 4 43.60 9.06 59.25
CA THR A 4 42.28 9.74 59.14
C THR A 4 41.64 9.56 57.74
N ALA A 5 41.32 8.32 57.33
CA ALA A 5 40.77 8.06 55.98
C ALA A 5 39.68 6.96 55.88
N THR A 6 39.30 6.30 56.98
CA THR A 6 38.51 5.04 56.94
C THR A 6 37.04 5.17 57.41
N ALA A 7 36.60 6.33 57.90
CA ALA A 7 35.27 6.49 58.52
C ALA A 7 34.13 6.84 57.54
N THR A 8 34.42 7.48 56.40
CA THR A 8 33.39 8.04 55.49
C THR A 8 32.94 7.09 54.37
N ALA A 9 33.74 6.08 54.02
CA ALA A 9 33.41 5.11 52.97
C ALA A 9 32.36 4.06 53.40
N THR A 10 32.30 3.73 54.69
CA THR A 10 31.38 2.70 55.23
C THR A 10 29.93 3.21 55.39
N ALA A 11 29.74 4.49 55.69
CA ALA A 11 28.43 5.14 55.78
C ALA A 11 27.72 5.26 54.41
N THR A 12 28.50 5.56 53.36
CA THR A 12 27.97 5.69 51.99
C THR A 12 27.62 4.34 51.37
N ALA A 13 28.51 3.33 51.51
CA ALA A 13 28.26 1.98 51.02
C ALA A 13 27.01 1.32 51.64
N SER A 14 26.81 1.46 52.95
CA SER A 14 25.64 0.90 53.65
C SER A 14 24.32 1.54 53.22
N THR A 15 24.32 2.84 52.92
CA THR A 15 23.12 3.56 52.44
C THR A 15 22.74 3.13 51.02
N ILE A 16 23.72 2.89 50.13
CA ILE A 16 23.47 2.38 48.78
C ILE A 16 22.92 0.95 48.82
N ALA A 17 23.50 0.08 49.65
CA ALA A 17 23.02 -1.30 49.83
C ALA A 17 21.57 -1.36 50.37
N ALA A 18 21.23 -0.48 51.32
CA ALA A 18 19.86 -0.37 51.84
C ALA A 18 18.87 0.10 50.78
N LYS A 19 19.26 1.05 49.91
CA LYS A 19 18.42 1.56 48.81
C LYS A 19 18.10 0.45 47.80
N GLY A 20 19.11 -0.27 47.32
CA GLY A 20 18.94 -1.39 46.38
C GLY A 20 18.11 -2.55 46.95
N LYS A 21 18.23 -2.86 48.25
CA LYS A 21 17.39 -3.88 48.91
C LYS A 21 15.91 -3.47 48.90
N LYS A 22 15.61 -2.21 49.26
CA LYS A 22 14.25 -1.65 49.30
C LYS A 22 13.61 -1.57 47.90
N GLU A 23 14.43 -1.37 46.86
CA GLU A 23 14.00 -1.36 45.46
C GLU A 23 13.65 -2.77 44.96
N ARG A 24 14.50 -3.76 45.24
CA ARG A 24 14.25 -5.18 44.94
C ARG A 24 13.02 -5.75 45.67
N GLU A 25 12.67 -5.21 46.84
CA GLU A 25 11.42 -5.54 47.54
C GLU A 25 10.19 -4.91 46.87
N LYS A 26 10.26 -3.65 46.43
CA LYS A 26 9.19 -3.02 45.62
C LYS A 26 8.94 -3.76 44.31
N GLU A 27 10.00 -4.25 43.64
CA GLU A 27 9.87 -5.03 42.41
C GLU A 27 9.17 -6.37 42.65
N LYS A 28 9.52 -7.08 43.74
CA LYS A 28 8.83 -8.31 44.15
C LYS A 28 7.33 -8.08 44.38
N GLU A 29 6.94 -6.98 45.02
CA GLU A 29 5.52 -6.63 45.18
C GLU A 29 4.85 -6.28 43.85
N ARG A 30 5.50 -5.54 42.94
CA ARG A 30 4.98 -5.31 41.58
C ARG A 30 4.76 -6.61 40.81
N THR A 31 5.64 -7.60 40.95
CA THR A 31 5.50 -8.92 40.32
C THR A 31 4.38 -9.76 40.98
N LYS A 32 4.24 -9.74 42.31
CA LYS A 32 3.08 -10.33 43.00
C LYS A 32 1.76 -9.69 42.56
N LEU A 33 1.72 -8.37 42.37
CA LEU A 33 0.53 -7.65 41.93
C LEU A 33 0.14 -8.02 40.50
N ARG A 34 1.11 -8.07 39.57
CA ARG A 34 0.90 -8.54 38.19
C ARG A 34 0.36 -9.97 38.15
N GLU A 35 0.91 -10.88 38.96
CA GLU A 35 0.46 -12.27 39.02
C GLU A 35 -0.94 -12.42 39.66
N ARG A 36 -1.26 -11.63 40.69
CA ARG A 36 -2.63 -11.55 41.25
C ARG A 36 -3.63 -11.04 40.20
N HIS A 37 -3.27 -10.00 39.44
CA HIS A 37 -4.11 -9.43 38.39
C HIS A 37 -4.34 -10.44 37.25
N ARG A 38 -3.30 -11.14 36.80
CA ARG A 38 -3.39 -12.23 35.81
C ARG A 38 -4.38 -13.32 36.26
N ARG A 39 -4.24 -13.81 37.49
CA ARG A 39 -5.16 -14.81 38.08
C ARG A 39 -6.61 -14.29 38.20
N ALA A 40 -6.80 -13.01 38.51
CA ALA A 40 -8.12 -12.38 38.58
C ALA A 40 -8.77 -12.15 37.19
N ILE A 41 -7.98 -12.03 36.12
CA ILE A 41 -8.49 -12.08 34.74
C ILE A 41 -8.91 -13.50 34.39
N THR A 42 -8.01 -14.48 34.52
CA THR A 42 -8.30 -15.90 34.20
C THR A 42 -9.53 -16.42 34.96
N SER A 43 -9.65 -16.11 36.26
CA SER A 43 -10.80 -16.51 37.07
C SER A 43 -12.13 -15.93 36.57
N ARG A 44 -12.15 -14.68 36.10
CA ARG A 44 -13.34 -14.04 35.51
C ARG A 44 -13.68 -14.62 34.13
N MET A 45 -12.68 -14.93 33.30
CA MET A 45 -12.90 -15.59 32.02
C MET A 45 -13.52 -16.99 32.21
N LEU A 46 -12.97 -17.80 33.11
CA LEU A 46 -13.51 -19.13 33.44
C LEU A 46 -14.91 -19.06 34.07
N ALA A 47 -15.21 -18.02 34.86
CA ALA A 47 -16.57 -17.77 35.34
C ALA A 47 -17.53 -17.45 34.19
N GLY A 48 -17.16 -16.55 33.27
CA GLY A 48 -17.96 -16.19 32.11
C GLY A 48 -18.25 -17.36 31.18
N LEU A 49 -17.25 -18.20 30.86
CA LEU A 49 -17.42 -19.39 30.01
C LEU A 49 -18.44 -20.39 30.59
N ARG A 50 -18.44 -20.57 31.92
CA ARG A 50 -19.42 -21.44 32.61
C ARG A 50 -20.82 -20.83 32.70
N GLN A 51 -20.92 -19.50 32.81
CA GLN A 51 -22.19 -18.80 33.03
C GLN A 51 -22.94 -18.47 31.72
N TYR A 52 -22.20 -18.20 30.63
CA TYR A 52 -22.76 -17.69 29.38
C TYR A 52 -22.42 -18.53 28.14
N GLY A 53 -21.36 -19.36 28.20
CA GLY A 53 -20.88 -20.15 27.05
C GLY A 53 -21.28 -21.62 27.05
N ASN A 54 -22.12 -22.08 28.00
CA ASN A 54 -22.49 -23.50 28.18
C ASN A 54 -21.32 -24.50 28.34
N PHE A 55 -20.08 -24.05 28.52
CA PHE A 55 -18.92 -24.93 28.67
C PHE A 55 -18.97 -25.68 30.02
N PRO A 56 -18.95 -27.03 30.04
CA PRO A 56 -19.03 -27.84 31.25
C PRO A 56 -17.68 -27.92 31.98
N LEU A 57 -17.16 -26.76 32.41
CA LEU A 57 -15.85 -26.63 33.05
C LEU A 57 -15.93 -26.83 34.57
N PRO A 58 -15.00 -27.58 35.19
CA PRO A 58 -14.91 -27.71 36.64
C PRO A 58 -14.82 -26.38 37.39
N ALA A 59 -15.21 -26.36 38.67
CA ALA A 59 -15.12 -25.17 39.53
C ALA A 59 -13.70 -24.58 39.61
N ARG A 60 -12.67 -25.43 39.50
CA ARG A 60 -11.24 -25.08 39.46
C ARG A 60 -10.57 -25.48 38.13
N ALA A 61 -11.26 -25.28 37.02
CA ALA A 61 -10.75 -25.62 35.69
C ALA A 61 -9.38 -24.98 35.40
N ASP A 62 -8.49 -25.72 34.73
CA ASP A 62 -7.22 -25.24 34.21
C ASP A 62 -7.26 -24.98 32.68
N MET A 63 -6.10 -24.80 32.03
CA MET A 63 -6.04 -24.55 30.58
C MET A 63 -6.45 -25.79 29.75
N ASN A 64 -6.15 -26.99 30.25
CA ASN A 64 -6.43 -28.26 29.58
C ASN A 64 -7.93 -28.58 29.63
N ASP A 65 -8.61 -28.29 30.75
CA ASP A 65 -10.07 -28.36 30.86
C ASP A 65 -10.76 -27.52 29.77
N VAL A 66 -10.26 -26.29 29.52
CA VAL A 66 -10.79 -25.38 28.49
C VAL A 66 -10.53 -25.92 27.09
N LEU A 67 -9.31 -26.40 26.80
CA LEU A 67 -8.97 -27.00 25.51
C LEU A 67 -9.82 -28.26 25.23
N ALA A 68 -10.02 -29.12 26.24
CA ALA A 68 -10.87 -30.30 26.12
C ALA A 68 -12.35 -29.96 25.94
N ALA A 69 -12.84 -28.83 26.49
CA ALA A 69 -14.20 -28.36 26.26
C ALA A 69 -14.38 -27.82 24.82
N LEU A 70 -13.46 -26.97 24.34
CA LEU A 70 -13.46 -26.44 22.97
C LEU A 70 -13.31 -27.53 21.90
N ALA A 71 -12.46 -28.53 22.13
CA ALA A 71 -12.32 -29.66 21.21
C ALA A 71 -13.62 -30.46 21.08
N ARG A 72 -14.35 -30.68 22.18
CA ARG A 72 -15.66 -31.35 22.17
C ARG A 72 -16.74 -30.52 21.46
N GLU A 73 -16.74 -29.20 21.62
CA GLU A 73 -17.61 -28.29 20.86
C GLU A 73 -17.33 -28.35 19.34
N ALA A 74 -16.06 -28.41 18.94
CA ALA A 74 -15.63 -28.62 17.55
C ALA A 74 -15.91 -30.05 17.00
N GLY A 75 -16.56 -30.90 17.79
CA GLY A 75 -16.95 -32.26 17.42
C GLY A 75 -15.80 -33.26 17.44
N TRP A 76 -14.84 -33.11 18.37
CA TRP A 76 -13.80 -34.11 18.66
C TRP A 76 -14.10 -34.86 19.96
N THR A 77 -13.77 -36.15 20.00
CA THR A 77 -13.73 -36.92 21.24
C THR A 77 -12.40 -36.65 21.95
N VAL A 78 -12.47 -36.33 23.25
CA VAL A 78 -11.30 -36.16 24.13
C VAL A 78 -11.48 -37.12 25.30
N GLU A 79 -10.54 -38.04 25.47
CA GLU A 79 -10.52 -39.01 26.56
C GLU A 79 -9.76 -38.50 27.80
N ALA A 80 -9.91 -39.21 28.92
CA ALA A 80 -9.43 -38.75 30.24
C ALA A 80 -7.90 -38.76 30.41
N ASP A 81 -7.17 -39.38 29.47
CA ASP A 81 -5.71 -39.34 29.33
C ASP A 81 -5.22 -38.17 28.45
N GLY A 82 -6.12 -37.45 27.80
CA GLY A 82 -5.83 -36.40 26.81
C GLY A 82 -5.87 -36.87 25.35
N THR A 83 -6.06 -38.16 25.08
CA THR A 83 -6.15 -38.70 23.71
C THR A 83 -7.34 -38.08 22.98
N THR A 84 -7.08 -37.44 21.84
CA THR A 84 -8.06 -36.61 21.12
C THR A 84 -8.19 -37.06 19.67
N TYR A 85 -9.40 -37.38 19.22
CA TYR A 85 -9.68 -37.89 17.88
C TYR A 85 -11.07 -37.51 17.36
N ARG A 86 -11.36 -37.81 16.09
CA ARG A 86 -12.64 -37.50 15.44
C ARG A 86 -13.16 -38.73 14.71
N GLN A 87 -14.38 -39.17 15.01
CA GLN A 87 -14.98 -40.30 14.29
C GLN A 87 -15.36 -39.86 12.88
N SER A 88 -14.86 -40.58 11.87
CA SER A 88 -15.29 -40.44 10.48
C SER A 88 -16.51 -41.35 10.24
N PRO A 89 -17.51 -40.92 9.45
CA PRO A 89 -18.57 -41.82 9.01
C PRO A 89 -17.99 -43.02 8.23
N PRO A 90 -18.56 -44.23 8.37
CA PRO A 90 -18.05 -45.41 7.67
C PRO A 90 -18.31 -45.30 6.16
N PRO A 91 -17.32 -45.62 5.30
CA PRO A 91 -17.51 -45.61 3.86
C PRO A 91 -18.44 -46.75 3.40
N SER A 92 -19.31 -46.46 2.43
CA SER A 92 -20.17 -47.44 1.78
C SER A 92 -19.36 -48.50 1.04
N GLN A 93 -19.79 -49.76 1.09
CA GLN A 93 -19.04 -50.90 0.54
C GLN A 93 -19.21 -51.06 -0.98
N MET A 94 -18.09 -51.24 -1.71
CA MET A 94 -17.83 -52.16 -2.85
C MET A 94 -16.60 -51.65 -3.64
N ALA A 95 -15.61 -52.47 -4.05
CA ALA A 95 -15.39 -53.89 -3.80
C ALA A 95 -13.89 -54.31 -3.90
N THR A 96 -13.52 -55.35 -3.13
CA THR A 96 -12.50 -56.40 -3.40
C THR A 96 -11.07 -56.05 -3.87
N TYR A 97 -10.11 -56.12 -2.92
CA TYR A 97 -8.83 -56.90 -2.86
C TYR A 97 -8.02 -57.29 -4.13
N PRO A 98 -6.67 -57.51 -4.05
CA PRO A 98 -5.87 -57.82 -2.84
C PRO A 98 -4.54 -57.03 -2.65
N VAL A 99 -3.82 -57.36 -1.56
CA VAL A 99 -2.63 -56.67 -1.02
C VAL A 99 -1.33 -57.49 -1.17
N ARG A 100 -0.19 -56.81 -1.39
CA ARG A 100 1.20 -57.12 -0.94
C ARG A 100 2.04 -55.84 -1.12
N SER A 101 2.65 -55.15 -0.13
CA SER A 101 3.24 -55.44 1.19
C SER A 101 4.75 -55.71 1.17
N VAL A 102 5.45 -55.17 2.19
CA VAL A 102 6.84 -55.42 2.66
C VAL A 102 8.00 -54.50 2.14
N GLU A 103 8.45 -53.63 3.07
CA GLU A 103 9.82 -53.19 3.44
C GLU A 103 10.77 -52.40 2.50
N SER A 104 11.44 -51.42 3.13
CA SER A 104 12.68 -50.76 2.68
C SER A 104 13.92 -51.51 3.17
N PRO A 105 15.12 -51.28 2.60
CA PRO A 105 16.13 -50.60 3.44
C PRO A 105 17.08 -49.62 2.71
N LEU A 106 17.98 -49.03 3.49
CA LEU A 106 18.87 -47.90 3.21
C LEU A 106 20.18 -48.28 2.47
N SER A 107 20.84 -47.26 1.87
CA SER A 107 22.29 -46.98 1.89
C SER A 107 23.12 -47.00 0.57
N ALA A 108 23.55 -45.78 0.19
CA ALA A 108 24.93 -45.37 -0.14
C ALA A 108 25.69 -45.80 -1.44
N SER A 109 26.46 -44.82 -1.97
CA SER A 109 27.58 -44.94 -2.94
C SER A 109 27.20 -45.27 -4.41
N SER A 110 27.92 -44.89 -5.48
CA SER A 110 28.98 -43.88 -5.67
C SER A 110 29.08 -43.41 -7.14
N LEU A 111 29.77 -42.28 -7.36
CA LEU A 111 30.28 -41.68 -8.60
C LEU A 111 30.39 -42.56 -9.88
N LYS A 112 29.93 -42.04 -11.04
CA LYS A 112 30.81 -41.70 -12.19
C LYS A 112 30.12 -40.96 -13.35
N ASN A 113 30.95 -40.33 -14.19
CA ASN A 113 30.58 -39.46 -15.33
C ASN A 113 30.24 -40.24 -16.62
N CYS A 114 29.54 -39.57 -17.55
CA CYS A 114 29.74 -39.69 -18.99
C CYS A 114 29.47 -38.32 -19.68
N SER A 115 30.04 -38.11 -20.88
CA SER A 115 29.99 -36.84 -21.66
C SER A 115 30.41 -37.10 -23.12
N VAL A 116 30.20 -36.11 -24.03
CA VAL A 116 30.64 -36.09 -25.47
C VAL A 116 29.78 -37.02 -26.38
N LYS A 117 29.32 -36.75 -27.62
CA LYS A 117 29.30 -35.67 -28.67
C LYS A 117 27.86 -35.65 -29.28
N ALA A 118 27.24 -34.65 -29.92
CA ALA A 118 27.61 -33.42 -30.68
C ALA A 118 27.82 -33.57 -32.22
N SER A 119 27.05 -32.77 -33.01
CA SER A 119 26.77 -32.70 -34.48
C SER A 119 25.24 -32.67 -34.68
N LEU A 120 24.58 -31.95 -35.60
CA LEU A 120 24.89 -30.98 -36.70
C LEU A 120 23.52 -30.32 -37.07
N ASP A 121 23.32 -29.17 -37.75
CA ASP A 121 24.15 -28.14 -38.42
C ASP A 121 23.32 -26.82 -38.61
N SER A 122 23.78 -25.91 -39.48
CA SER A 122 23.09 -24.81 -40.21
C SER A 122 23.17 -23.36 -39.68
N GLN A 123 23.87 -22.54 -40.48
CA GLN A 123 23.94 -21.06 -40.57
C GLN A 123 22.88 -20.56 -41.60
N PRO A 124 22.67 -19.24 -41.92
CA PRO A 124 23.56 -18.07 -41.77
C PRO A 124 22.81 -16.82 -41.19
N SER A 125 23.16 -15.53 -41.36
CA SER A 125 24.21 -14.81 -42.13
C SER A 125 24.59 -13.48 -41.48
N VAL A 126 25.81 -12.98 -41.73
CA VAL A 126 26.29 -11.65 -41.33
C VAL A 126 26.19 -10.63 -42.49
N LEU A 127 25.84 -9.39 -42.19
CA LEU A 127 26.18 -8.21 -43.00
C LEU A 127 26.74 -7.07 -42.13
N ARG A 128 27.75 -6.38 -42.66
CA ARG A 128 28.26 -5.08 -42.20
C ARG A 128 28.31 -4.16 -43.41
N ILE A 129 28.03 -2.86 -43.23
CA ILE A 129 28.48 -1.79 -44.11
C ILE A 129 28.94 -0.60 -43.22
N ASP A 130 29.97 0.08 -43.70
CA ASP A 130 30.74 1.21 -43.14
C ASP A 130 30.18 2.56 -43.68
N GLU A 131 30.59 3.80 -43.36
CA GLU A 131 31.49 4.44 -42.38
C GLU A 131 31.09 5.94 -42.32
N SER A 132 31.56 6.72 -41.33
CA SER A 132 31.56 8.21 -41.29
C SER A 132 30.17 8.89 -41.14
N LEU A 133 29.99 10.10 -40.59
CA LEU A 133 30.86 11.29 -40.45
C LEU A 133 30.75 11.96 -39.06
N SER A 134 31.67 12.89 -38.77
CA SER A 134 31.54 13.96 -37.75
C SER A 134 31.85 15.31 -38.40
N PRO A 135 31.36 16.46 -37.90
CA PRO A 135 32.25 17.30 -37.06
C PRO A 135 31.56 18.26 -36.06
N ALA A 136 32.39 18.91 -35.21
CA ALA A 136 32.17 20.19 -34.48
C ALA A 136 31.03 20.22 -33.40
N SER A 137 31.11 20.92 -32.25
CA SER A 137 31.96 22.01 -31.71
C SER A 137 31.65 23.45 -32.16
N PHE A 138 31.92 24.44 -31.29
CA PHE A 138 31.57 25.87 -31.37
C PHE A 138 30.06 26.21 -31.24
N ASP A 139 29.63 27.31 -30.61
CA ASP A 139 30.33 28.23 -29.68
C ASP A 139 29.34 28.88 -28.68
N SER A 140 29.88 29.64 -27.71
CA SER A 140 29.12 30.51 -26.82
C SER A 140 28.58 31.75 -27.53
N VAL A 141 27.37 32.19 -27.15
CA VAL A 141 26.88 33.54 -27.48
C VAL A 141 26.47 34.26 -26.19
N VAL A 142 27.36 35.14 -25.73
CA VAL A 142 27.04 36.16 -24.72
C VAL A 142 26.41 37.35 -25.44
N VAL A 143 25.28 37.85 -24.95
CA VAL A 143 24.80 39.21 -25.27
C VAL A 143 24.78 40.00 -23.96
N ALA A 144 25.47 41.14 -23.97
CA ALA A 144 25.76 41.93 -22.79
C ALA A 144 24.67 42.97 -22.45
N GLU A 145 24.85 43.57 -21.29
CA GLU A 145 24.01 44.61 -20.68
C GLU A 145 23.77 45.83 -21.57
N ARG A 146 22.70 46.58 -21.26
CA ARG A 146 22.72 48.04 -21.37
C ARG A 146 22.21 48.66 -20.08
N ASP A 147 23.12 49.34 -19.38
CA ASP A 147 22.87 50.17 -18.22
C ASP A 147 22.55 51.61 -18.64
N THR A 148 21.50 52.20 -18.08
CA THR A 148 21.26 53.65 -18.05
C THR A 148 20.59 54.10 -16.76
N LYS A 149 21.42 54.54 -15.81
CA LYS A 149 21.25 55.69 -14.87
C LYS A 149 19.85 56.34 -14.84
N SER A 150 19.12 56.34 -13.72
CA SER A 150 19.43 57.03 -12.44
C SER A 150 19.30 58.55 -12.49
N GLU A 151 18.17 59.05 -11.96
CA GLU A 151 18.04 60.39 -11.35
C GLU A 151 17.46 60.26 -9.91
N LYS A 152 17.41 61.36 -9.16
CA LYS A 152 17.63 61.33 -7.70
C LYS A 152 16.96 62.50 -6.97
N CYS A 153 16.11 62.25 -5.96
CA CYS A 153 15.65 63.30 -5.04
C CYS A 153 15.49 62.84 -3.56
N THR A 154 16.48 63.24 -2.77
CA THR A 154 16.57 63.46 -1.31
C THR A 154 15.37 63.31 -0.35
N SER A 155 15.66 62.67 0.80
CA SER A 155 15.26 63.04 2.20
C SER A 155 13.78 62.89 2.63
N ALA A 156 13.44 62.59 3.90
CA ALA A 156 14.23 62.32 5.12
C ALA A 156 13.50 61.36 6.10
N SER A 157 14.25 60.77 7.03
CA SER A 157 13.74 60.06 8.24
C SER A 157 13.57 61.05 9.42
N PRO A 158 13.02 60.66 10.60
CA PRO A 158 12.46 59.36 11.01
C PRO A 158 11.10 59.44 11.76
N ILE A 159 10.51 58.27 12.12
CA ILE A 159 9.80 57.89 13.37
C ILE A 159 8.83 56.73 13.10
N ASN A 160 8.55 55.91 14.13
CA ASN A 160 7.77 54.68 14.04
C ASN A 160 6.25 54.90 14.05
N SER A 161 5.53 54.10 13.26
CA SER A 161 4.24 53.50 13.65
C SER A 161 4.10 52.15 12.94
N ALA A 162 3.33 51.22 13.51
CA ALA A 162 3.13 49.89 12.95
C ALA A 162 1.70 49.72 12.44
N GLU A 163 1.55 49.29 11.20
CA GLU A 163 0.30 48.79 10.62
C GLU A 163 0.66 47.86 9.45
N CYS A 164 0.89 46.59 9.78
CA CYS A 164 1.05 45.48 8.84
C CYS A 164 0.01 44.41 9.18
N LEU A 165 -1.24 44.83 9.08
CA LEU A 165 -2.49 44.08 9.20
C LEU A 165 -3.42 44.67 8.12
N GLU A 166 -4.20 43.91 7.34
CA GLU A 166 -4.34 42.46 7.29
C GLU A 166 -4.08 41.86 5.90
N ALA A 167 -3.47 40.66 5.87
CA ALA A 167 -3.75 39.67 4.83
C ALA A 167 -4.80 38.64 5.31
N ASP A 168 -4.85 38.38 6.63
CA ASP A 168 -5.67 37.32 7.21
C ASP A 168 -7.19 37.61 7.18
N GLN A 169 -7.63 38.86 7.29
CA GLN A 169 -9.08 39.18 7.21
C GLN A 169 -9.66 38.85 5.84
N LEU A 170 -8.87 38.95 4.76
CA LEU A 170 -9.28 38.55 3.41
C LEU A 170 -9.43 37.03 3.23
N MET A 171 -8.98 36.22 4.21
CA MET A 171 -9.32 34.79 4.31
C MET A 171 -10.38 34.47 5.39
N GLN A 172 -10.55 35.33 6.39
CA GLN A 172 -11.56 35.17 7.43
C GLN A 172 -12.97 35.57 6.96
N ASP A 173 -13.11 36.58 6.07
CA ASP A 173 -14.41 36.96 5.48
C ASP A 173 -14.99 35.92 4.50
N VAL A 174 -14.27 34.83 4.24
CA VAL A 174 -14.81 33.64 3.52
C VAL A 174 -15.51 32.67 4.48
N HIS A 175 -15.27 32.77 5.79
CA HIS A 175 -15.77 31.85 6.82
C HIS A 175 -16.91 32.43 7.67
N SER A 176 -17.43 33.62 7.33
CA SER A 176 -18.48 34.35 8.06
C SER A 176 -19.87 34.32 7.39
N GLY A 177 -20.06 33.51 6.33
CA GLY A 177 -21.34 33.34 5.65
C GLY A 177 -22.05 32.03 6.00
N GLU A 178 -23.27 32.10 6.55
CA GLU A 178 -24.19 30.96 6.68
C GLU A 178 -24.76 30.52 5.31
N HIS A 179 -23.88 30.04 4.44
CA HIS A 179 -24.32 29.35 3.23
C HIS A 179 -24.80 27.94 3.59
N GLU A 180 -26.11 27.70 3.47
CA GLU A 180 -26.66 26.35 3.46
C GLU A 180 -25.88 25.46 2.47
N ASN A 181 -25.53 24.25 2.88
CA ASN A 181 -24.67 23.34 2.12
C ASN A 181 -25.40 22.63 0.97
N ASN A 182 -26.00 23.46 0.12
CA ASN A 182 -26.80 23.11 -1.04
C ASN A 182 -25.87 22.91 -2.25
N PHE A 183 -25.74 21.65 -2.68
CA PHE A 183 -24.98 21.28 -3.88
C PHE A 183 -25.87 21.11 -5.12
N THR A 184 -27.13 21.57 -5.08
CA THR A 184 -28.05 21.49 -6.23
C THR A 184 -27.44 22.14 -7.47
N GLY A 185 -27.43 21.40 -8.58
CA GLY A 185 -26.91 21.89 -9.87
C GLY A 185 -25.39 21.93 -10.00
N THR A 186 -24.63 21.48 -8.99
CA THR A 186 -23.21 21.17 -9.17
C THR A 186 -23.02 19.94 -10.09
N PRO A 187 -21.85 19.73 -10.71
CA PRO A 187 -21.61 18.59 -11.59
C PRO A 187 -21.97 17.24 -10.96
N TYR A 188 -22.43 16.29 -11.77
CA TYR A 188 -22.71 14.93 -11.29
C TYR A 188 -21.40 14.14 -11.19
N VAL A 189 -21.03 13.76 -9.96
CA VAL A 189 -19.91 12.85 -9.69
C VAL A 189 -20.49 11.49 -9.31
N PRO A 190 -20.34 10.45 -10.16
CA PRO A 190 -20.75 9.09 -9.83
C PRO A 190 -20.07 8.57 -8.56
N VAL A 191 -20.80 7.79 -7.74
CA VAL A 191 -20.24 7.14 -6.55
C VAL A 191 -20.26 5.62 -6.72
N TYR A 192 -19.08 5.02 -6.61
CA TYR A 192 -18.88 3.57 -6.59
C TYR A 192 -18.58 3.11 -5.16
N VAL A 193 -19.03 1.90 -4.81
CA VAL A 193 -18.79 1.30 -3.48
C VAL A 193 -17.86 0.10 -3.62
N MET A 194 -16.77 0.07 -2.86
CA MET A 194 -15.88 -1.11 -2.84
C MET A 194 -16.50 -2.22 -1.97
N LEU A 195 -16.72 -3.40 -2.56
CA LEU A 195 -17.18 -4.58 -1.83
C LEU A 195 -16.07 -5.16 -0.96
N ALA A 196 -16.44 -5.90 0.10
CA ALA A 196 -15.47 -6.47 1.01
C ALA A 196 -14.48 -7.45 0.30
N ASN A 197 -13.19 -7.24 0.49
CA ASN A 197 -12.12 -7.94 -0.23
C ASN A 197 -12.10 -9.48 -0.01
N GLY A 198 -12.82 -9.96 1.02
CA GLY A 198 -12.98 -11.38 1.36
C GLY A 198 -14.22 -12.08 0.76
N VAL A 199 -14.99 -11.41 -0.11
CA VAL A 199 -16.17 -11.99 -0.79
C VAL A 199 -15.83 -13.21 -1.64
N ILE A 200 -14.61 -13.30 -2.19
CA ILE A 200 -14.11 -14.51 -2.86
C ILE A 200 -13.05 -15.18 -1.98
N ASN A 201 -13.18 -16.49 -1.73
CA ASN A 201 -12.22 -17.24 -0.92
C ASN A 201 -10.97 -17.67 -1.72
N ASN A 202 -9.94 -18.15 -1.00
CA ASN A 202 -8.68 -18.67 -1.56
C ASN A 202 -8.82 -19.90 -2.49
N PHE A 203 -10.04 -20.38 -2.77
CA PHE A 203 -10.35 -21.44 -3.75
C PHE A 203 -11.17 -20.91 -4.96
N CYS A 204 -11.28 -19.59 -5.12
CA CYS A 204 -12.11 -18.91 -6.12
C CYS A 204 -13.60 -19.29 -6.07
N GLN A 205 -14.15 -19.35 -4.85
CA GLN A 205 -15.58 -19.55 -4.60
C GLN A 205 -16.17 -18.31 -3.93
N LEU A 206 -17.42 -17.97 -4.27
CA LEU A 206 -18.18 -16.91 -3.61
C LEU A 206 -18.51 -17.30 -2.17
N VAL A 207 -18.28 -16.38 -1.23
CA VAL A 207 -18.61 -16.51 0.19
C VAL A 207 -19.87 -15.70 0.48
N ASP A 208 -20.77 -16.27 1.28
CA ASP A 208 -22.02 -15.64 1.73
C ASP A 208 -22.82 -14.93 0.61
N LEU A 209 -23.25 -15.70 -0.38
CA LEU A 209 -24.05 -15.23 -1.51
C LEU A 209 -25.27 -14.40 -1.06
N GLU A 210 -25.92 -14.76 0.05
CA GLU A 210 -27.08 -14.03 0.56
C GLU A 210 -26.67 -12.70 1.20
N GLY A 211 -25.62 -12.68 2.04
CA GLY A 211 -25.03 -11.44 2.56
C GLY A 211 -24.59 -10.47 1.45
N VAL A 212 -23.96 -10.97 0.39
CA VAL A 212 -23.56 -10.18 -0.79
C VAL A 212 -24.77 -9.62 -1.54
N ARG A 213 -25.85 -10.41 -1.70
CA ARG A 213 -27.10 -9.91 -2.32
C ARG A 213 -27.78 -8.85 -1.46
N GLN A 214 -27.72 -8.97 -0.13
CA GLN A 214 -28.21 -7.96 0.78
C GLN A 214 -27.35 -6.68 0.72
N GLU A 215 -26.03 -6.78 0.74
CA GLU A 215 -25.09 -5.66 0.53
C GLU A 215 -25.39 -4.90 -0.77
N LEU A 216 -25.48 -5.60 -1.91
CA LEU A 216 -25.81 -5.01 -3.20
C LEU A 216 -27.20 -4.35 -3.24
N SER A 217 -28.18 -4.90 -2.52
CA SER A 217 -29.51 -4.31 -2.37
C SER A 217 -29.47 -2.96 -1.61
N HIS A 218 -28.65 -2.86 -0.55
CA HIS A 218 -28.45 -1.61 0.19
C HIS A 218 -27.65 -0.58 -0.64
N ILE A 219 -26.59 -1.02 -1.32
CA ILE A 219 -25.82 -0.15 -2.24
C ILE A 219 -26.74 0.41 -3.34
N LYS A 220 -27.69 -0.39 -3.83
CA LYS A 220 -28.66 0.07 -4.84
C LYS A 220 -29.71 1.03 -4.28
N SER A 221 -30.19 0.83 -3.05
CA SER A 221 -31.18 1.73 -2.43
C SER A 221 -30.60 3.09 -2.04
N LEU A 222 -29.29 3.15 -1.76
CA LEU A 222 -28.50 4.39 -1.62
C LEU A 222 -28.31 5.15 -2.96
N ASN A 223 -28.79 4.61 -4.08
CA ASN A 223 -28.62 5.14 -5.44
C ASN A 223 -27.16 5.19 -5.94
N ALA A 224 -26.26 4.36 -5.41
CA ALA A 224 -24.89 4.29 -5.93
C ALA A 224 -24.87 3.87 -7.41
N ASP A 225 -23.90 4.39 -8.16
CA ASP A 225 -23.75 4.19 -9.60
C ASP A 225 -23.18 2.79 -9.94
N GLY A 226 -22.36 2.25 -9.05
CA GLY A 226 -21.70 0.98 -9.25
C GLY A 226 -20.94 0.44 -8.03
N VAL A 227 -20.22 -0.64 -8.25
CA VAL A 227 -19.38 -1.33 -7.25
C VAL A 227 -17.99 -1.65 -7.77
N ILE A 228 -17.05 -1.83 -6.85
CA ILE A 228 -15.66 -2.21 -7.14
C ILE A 228 -15.34 -3.56 -6.51
N VAL A 229 -14.62 -4.40 -7.26
CA VAL A 229 -14.19 -5.75 -6.86
C VAL A 229 -12.71 -5.95 -7.14
N ASP A 230 -11.95 -6.42 -6.15
CA ASP A 230 -10.57 -6.89 -6.35
C ASP A 230 -10.53 -8.29 -6.97
N CYS A 231 -9.95 -8.40 -8.16
CA CYS A 231 -9.56 -9.66 -8.77
C CYS A 231 -8.15 -10.05 -8.32
N TRP A 232 -8.08 -10.76 -7.19
CA TRP A 232 -6.84 -11.17 -6.54
C TRP A 232 -6.04 -12.17 -7.37
N TRP A 233 -4.86 -11.74 -7.82
CA TRP A 233 -3.90 -12.61 -8.52
C TRP A 233 -3.56 -13.87 -7.70
N GLY A 234 -3.42 -13.69 -6.38
CA GLY A 234 -3.18 -14.75 -5.40
C GLY A 234 -4.24 -15.84 -5.29
N ILE A 235 -5.49 -15.55 -5.66
CA ILE A 235 -6.60 -16.51 -5.69
C ILE A 235 -6.68 -17.17 -7.06
N VAL A 236 -6.72 -16.32 -8.10
CA VAL A 236 -7.06 -16.72 -9.48
C VAL A 236 -5.95 -17.56 -10.13
N GLU A 237 -4.66 -17.21 -9.97
CA GLU A 237 -3.51 -18.00 -10.47
C GLU A 237 -2.79 -18.75 -9.32
N SER A 238 -3.52 -19.04 -8.24
CA SER A 238 -3.02 -19.49 -6.93
C SER A 238 -1.97 -20.61 -6.97
N TRP A 239 -2.25 -21.72 -7.66
CA TRP A 239 -1.47 -22.96 -7.55
C TRP A 239 -0.48 -23.22 -8.68
N SER A 240 -0.68 -22.65 -9.87
CA SER A 240 0.16 -22.96 -11.03
C SER A 240 0.14 -21.85 -12.09
N PRO A 241 1.30 -21.58 -12.74
CA PRO A 241 1.37 -20.66 -13.87
C PRO A 241 0.35 -20.98 -14.96
N GLN A 242 -0.30 -19.94 -15.48
CA GLN A 242 -1.27 -20.00 -16.58
C GLN A 242 -2.46 -20.95 -16.32
N LYS A 243 -2.82 -21.14 -15.04
CA LYS A 243 -4.03 -21.84 -14.60
C LYS A 243 -4.92 -20.89 -13.80
N TYR A 244 -5.65 -20.07 -14.55
CA TYR A 244 -6.57 -19.08 -14.03
C TYR A 244 -7.92 -19.72 -13.66
N ALA A 245 -8.42 -19.43 -12.46
CA ALA A 245 -9.75 -19.80 -12.01
C ALA A 245 -10.59 -18.53 -11.79
N TRP A 246 -11.71 -18.41 -12.52
CA TRP A 246 -12.57 -17.21 -12.49
C TRP A 246 -14.01 -17.49 -12.01
N SER A 247 -14.32 -18.73 -11.60
CA SER A 247 -15.69 -19.20 -11.32
C SER A 247 -16.46 -18.34 -10.31
N GLY A 248 -15.88 -18.10 -9.12
CA GLY A 248 -16.51 -17.26 -8.10
C GLY A 248 -16.64 -15.79 -8.51
N TYR A 249 -15.70 -15.28 -9.32
CA TYR A 249 -15.82 -13.93 -9.89
C TYR A 249 -16.96 -13.84 -10.92
N ARG A 250 -17.15 -14.86 -11.77
CA ARG A 250 -18.30 -14.92 -12.68
C ARG A 250 -19.64 -15.02 -11.94
N GLU A 251 -19.69 -15.80 -10.86
CA GLU A 251 -20.88 -15.87 -9.99
C GLU A 251 -21.20 -14.51 -9.37
N LEU A 252 -20.21 -13.84 -8.78
CA LEU A 252 -20.32 -12.50 -8.22
C LEU A 252 -20.76 -11.45 -9.27
N PHE A 253 -20.14 -11.44 -10.44
CA PHE A 253 -20.45 -10.46 -11.50
C PHE A 253 -21.84 -10.69 -12.10
N ASN A 254 -22.31 -11.95 -12.19
CA ASN A 254 -23.70 -12.25 -12.55
C ASN A 254 -24.69 -11.66 -11.54
N ILE A 255 -24.41 -11.76 -10.25
CA ILE A 255 -25.26 -11.15 -9.20
C ILE A 255 -25.24 -9.62 -9.34
N ILE A 256 -24.08 -8.99 -9.52
CA ILE A 256 -23.95 -7.53 -9.71
C ILE A 256 -24.74 -7.06 -10.94
N ARG A 257 -24.74 -7.85 -12.03
CA ARG A 257 -25.53 -7.61 -13.25
C ARG A 257 -27.05 -7.62 -12.97
N GLU A 258 -27.55 -8.52 -12.13
CA GLU A 258 -28.97 -8.55 -11.73
C GLU A 258 -29.41 -7.24 -11.03
N PHE A 259 -28.57 -6.68 -10.16
CA PHE A 259 -28.81 -5.41 -9.47
C PHE A 259 -28.64 -4.16 -10.37
N LYS A 260 -28.16 -4.34 -11.61
CA LYS A 260 -27.91 -3.26 -12.59
C LYS A 260 -27.03 -2.16 -12.01
N LEU A 261 -25.94 -2.55 -11.37
CA LEU A 261 -24.87 -1.67 -10.90
C LEU A 261 -23.73 -1.73 -11.92
N LYS A 262 -23.06 -0.60 -12.21
CA LYS A 262 -21.82 -0.64 -12.97
C LYS A 262 -20.74 -1.37 -12.17
N LEU A 263 -19.82 -2.03 -12.86
CA LEU A 263 -18.69 -2.72 -12.25
C LEU A 263 -17.38 -1.99 -12.61
N GLN A 264 -16.51 -1.79 -11.64
CA GLN A 264 -15.07 -1.56 -11.87
C GLN A 264 -14.29 -2.70 -11.22
N VAL A 265 -13.18 -3.11 -11.83
CA VAL A 265 -12.43 -4.29 -11.36
C VAL A 265 -10.95 -3.97 -11.20
N VAL A 266 -10.38 -4.33 -10.05
CA VAL A 266 -8.96 -4.14 -9.75
C VAL A 266 -8.18 -5.40 -10.12
N MET A 267 -7.16 -5.27 -10.95
CA MET A 267 -6.15 -6.30 -11.20
C MET A 267 -5.17 -6.31 -10.02
N ALA A 268 -5.55 -7.01 -8.95
CA ALA A 268 -4.87 -6.94 -7.67
C ALA A 268 -3.65 -7.87 -7.61
N PHE A 269 -2.50 -7.34 -8.07
CA PHE A 269 -1.20 -8.02 -8.15
C PHE A 269 -0.39 -8.02 -6.83
N HIS A 270 -1.04 -7.77 -5.69
CA HIS A 270 -0.43 -7.59 -4.38
C HIS A 270 -1.03 -8.52 -3.31
N GLU A 271 -0.36 -8.65 -2.15
CA GLU A 271 -0.92 -9.32 -0.97
C GLU A 271 -1.88 -8.39 -0.22
N TYR A 272 -3.06 -8.90 0.13
CA TYR A 272 -3.99 -8.26 1.05
C TYR A 272 -4.06 -8.95 2.41
N ARG A 273 -4.22 -8.14 3.44
CA ARG A 273 -4.35 -8.53 4.84
C ARG A 273 -5.43 -7.67 5.47
N GLY A 274 -6.55 -8.28 5.85
CA GLY A 274 -7.56 -7.59 6.65
C GLY A 274 -7.02 -7.20 8.02
N ASN A 275 -7.24 -5.94 8.42
CA ASN A 275 -6.98 -5.49 9.79
C ASN A 275 -8.12 -5.91 10.72
N ASP A 276 -7.73 -6.30 11.93
CA ASP A 276 -8.55 -6.74 13.06
C ASP A 276 -9.47 -7.98 12.91
N THR A 277 -9.25 -8.92 13.84
CA THR A 277 -10.14 -10.02 14.28
C THR A 277 -10.56 -11.12 13.28
N GLY A 278 -10.56 -10.90 11.97
CA GLY A 278 -10.89 -11.91 10.96
C GLY A 278 -9.78 -12.04 9.91
N VAL A 279 -8.93 -13.07 10.00
CA VAL A 279 -7.72 -13.20 9.17
C VAL A 279 -8.03 -13.66 7.74
N VAL A 280 -8.64 -12.78 6.95
CA VAL A 280 -8.61 -12.84 5.49
C VAL A 280 -7.21 -12.41 5.04
N LEU A 281 -6.37 -13.40 4.77
CA LEU A 281 -5.04 -13.23 4.21
C LEU A 281 -5.02 -13.79 2.78
N ILE A 282 -4.80 -12.89 1.83
CA ILE A 282 -4.74 -13.20 0.40
C ILE A 282 -3.32 -12.90 -0.06
N SER A 283 -2.44 -13.91 0.02
CA SER A 283 -1.04 -13.79 -0.38
C SER A 283 -0.90 -13.79 -1.91
N LEU A 284 0.26 -13.36 -2.41
CA LEU A 284 0.70 -13.69 -3.78
C LEU A 284 0.61 -15.22 -4.06
N PRO A 285 0.54 -15.65 -5.34
CA PRO A 285 0.37 -17.07 -5.68
C PRO A 285 1.44 -17.98 -5.08
N LYS A 286 1.05 -19.20 -4.70
CA LYS A 286 1.94 -20.14 -4.00
C LYS A 286 3.16 -20.51 -4.85
N TRP A 287 2.99 -20.64 -6.17
CA TRP A 287 4.08 -20.90 -7.10
C TRP A 287 5.10 -19.75 -7.20
N VAL A 288 4.71 -18.51 -6.90
CA VAL A 288 5.61 -17.33 -6.82
C VAL A 288 6.34 -17.32 -5.48
N LEU A 289 5.62 -17.55 -4.38
CA LEU A 289 6.20 -17.66 -3.04
C LEU A 289 7.17 -18.85 -2.91
N GLU A 290 6.99 -19.90 -3.71
CA GLU A 290 7.97 -20.98 -3.89
C GLU A 290 9.27 -20.50 -4.53
N ILE A 291 9.20 -19.80 -5.67
CA ILE A 291 10.38 -19.23 -6.34
C ILE A 291 11.10 -18.24 -5.41
N GLY A 292 10.34 -17.49 -4.61
CA GLY A 292 10.88 -16.56 -3.62
C GLY A 292 11.70 -17.20 -2.49
N LYS A 293 11.61 -18.53 -2.27
CA LYS A 293 12.48 -19.24 -1.31
C LYS A 293 13.90 -19.38 -1.85
N ASP A 294 14.01 -19.73 -3.13
CA ASP A 294 15.29 -19.97 -3.82
C ASP A 294 15.90 -18.66 -4.37
N ASN A 295 15.05 -17.71 -4.74
CA ASN A 295 15.38 -16.43 -5.39
C ASN A 295 14.66 -15.27 -4.71
N GLN A 296 15.07 -14.95 -3.46
CA GLN A 296 14.47 -13.88 -2.66
C GLN A 296 14.47 -12.49 -3.32
N ASP A 297 15.36 -12.26 -4.30
CA ASP A 297 15.44 -11.00 -5.04
C ASP A 297 14.27 -10.76 -6.03
N ILE A 298 13.28 -11.67 -6.16
CA ILE A 298 12.02 -11.33 -6.85
C ILE A 298 11.17 -10.31 -6.05
N PHE A 299 11.53 -10.03 -4.80
CA PHE A 299 10.84 -9.15 -3.88
C PHE A 299 11.62 -7.87 -3.60
N PHE A 300 10.90 -6.79 -3.34
CA PHE A 300 11.49 -5.54 -2.88
C PHE A 300 12.31 -5.75 -1.61
N THR A 301 13.41 -5.01 -1.48
CA THR A 301 14.44 -5.29 -0.48
C THR A 301 15.03 -4.01 0.07
N ASP A 302 15.09 -3.89 1.39
CA ASP A 302 15.66 -2.74 2.09
C ASP A 302 17.16 -2.87 2.38
N ARG A 303 17.75 -1.87 3.04
CA ARG A 303 19.20 -1.79 3.26
C ARG A 303 19.74 -2.91 4.16
N GLU A 304 18.90 -3.46 5.05
CA GLU A 304 19.24 -4.60 5.91
C GLU A 304 19.09 -5.95 5.19
N GLY A 305 18.55 -5.95 3.96
CA GLY A 305 18.30 -7.16 3.18
C GLY A 305 16.98 -7.86 3.51
N ARG A 306 16.09 -7.22 4.28
CA ARG A 306 14.74 -7.74 4.57
C ARG A 306 13.89 -7.67 3.29
N ARG A 307 13.00 -8.64 3.10
CA ARG A 307 12.28 -8.87 1.82
C ARG A 307 10.80 -8.60 1.99
N ASN A 308 10.28 -7.61 1.26
CA ASN A 308 8.85 -7.31 1.26
C ASN A 308 8.12 -8.22 0.26
N THR A 309 7.37 -9.21 0.78
CA THR A 309 6.65 -10.20 -0.04
C THR A 309 5.27 -9.73 -0.51
N GLU A 310 4.94 -8.45 -0.38
CA GLU A 310 3.59 -7.92 -0.62
C GLU A 310 3.35 -7.63 -2.12
N CYS A 311 4.41 -7.44 -2.90
CA CYS A 311 4.38 -7.33 -4.36
C CYS A 311 5.74 -7.78 -4.95
N LEU A 312 5.85 -7.90 -6.27
CA LEU A 312 7.12 -8.20 -6.95
C LEU A 312 7.99 -6.94 -7.07
N SER A 313 9.32 -7.09 -7.01
CA SER A 313 10.23 -6.00 -7.37
C SER A 313 10.15 -5.72 -8.87
N TRP A 314 9.97 -4.45 -9.24
CA TRP A 314 10.08 -3.97 -10.63
C TRP A 314 11.45 -4.27 -11.27
N GLY A 315 12.46 -4.63 -10.47
CA GLY A 315 13.74 -5.16 -10.96
C GLY A 315 13.60 -6.41 -11.84
N ILE A 316 12.54 -7.21 -11.66
CA ILE A 316 12.28 -8.41 -12.47
C ILE A 316 11.25 -8.21 -13.61
N ASP A 317 10.82 -6.97 -13.89
CA ASP A 317 9.89 -6.63 -14.98
C ASP A 317 10.27 -7.30 -16.31
N LYS A 318 11.58 -7.35 -16.60
CA LYS A 318 12.16 -7.81 -17.88
C LYS A 318 13.09 -9.01 -17.74
N GLU A 319 13.13 -9.65 -16.57
CA GLU A 319 14.02 -10.77 -16.26
C GLU A 319 13.21 -12.08 -16.16
N ARG A 320 13.59 -13.14 -16.89
CA ARG A 320 12.78 -14.38 -17.06
C ARG A 320 12.84 -15.36 -15.88
N VAL A 321 12.58 -14.85 -14.68
CA VAL A 321 12.77 -15.58 -13.41
C VAL A 321 11.50 -16.25 -12.86
N LEU A 322 10.32 -15.99 -13.46
CA LEU A 322 9.03 -16.53 -13.03
C LEU A 322 8.65 -17.76 -13.86
N ARG A 323 9.39 -18.86 -13.66
CA ARG A 323 9.28 -20.13 -14.44
C ARG A 323 9.34 -19.88 -15.96
N GLY A 324 10.25 -19.00 -16.39
CA GLY A 324 10.47 -18.63 -17.80
C GLY A 324 9.75 -17.36 -18.28
N ARG A 325 8.78 -16.86 -17.51
CA ARG A 325 8.15 -15.54 -17.74
C ARG A 325 8.89 -14.42 -17.00
N THR A 326 8.75 -13.19 -17.48
CA THR A 326 9.13 -11.96 -16.76
C THR A 326 7.99 -11.43 -15.89
N GLY A 327 8.24 -10.42 -15.04
CA GLY A 327 7.18 -9.78 -14.24
C GLY A 327 6.01 -9.25 -15.07
N ILE A 328 6.30 -8.45 -16.11
CA ILE A 328 5.25 -7.82 -16.93
C ILE A 328 4.49 -8.82 -17.83
N GLU A 329 5.12 -9.94 -18.23
CA GLU A 329 4.44 -11.01 -18.95
C GLU A 329 3.41 -11.74 -18.07
N VAL A 330 3.69 -11.90 -16.78
CA VAL A 330 2.74 -12.50 -15.82
C VAL A 330 1.51 -11.61 -15.65
N TYR A 331 1.73 -10.30 -15.49
CA TYR A 331 0.63 -9.33 -15.41
C TYR A 331 -0.19 -9.28 -16.72
N PHE A 332 0.46 -9.30 -17.88
CA PHE A 332 -0.24 -9.31 -19.17
C PHE A 332 -1.01 -10.62 -19.43
N ASP A 333 -0.45 -11.79 -19.14
CA ASP A 333 -1.18 -13.07 -19.25
C ASP A 333 -2.44 -13.07 -18.36
N PHE A 334 -2.35 -12.47 -17.16
CA PHE A 334 -3.48 -12.34 -16.23
C PHE A 334 -4.56 -11.40 -16.77
N MET A 335 -4.18 -10.17 -17.16
CA MET A 335 -5.10 -9.18 -17.76
C MET A 335 -5.79 -9.73 -19.02
N ARG A 336 -5.04 -10.39 -19.90
CA ARG A 336 -5.58 -11.06 -21.09
C ARG A 336 -6.53 -12.20 -20.71
N SER A 337 -6.23 -12.99 -19.67
CA SER A 337 -7.15 -14.03 -19.21
C SER A 337 -8.45 -13.44 -18.66
N PHE A 338 -8.39 -12.33 -17.92
CA PHE A 338 -9.58 -11.62 -17.44
C PHE A 338 -10.43 -11.09 -18.60
N ARG A 339 -9.79 -10.39 -19.56
CA ARG A 339 -10.45 -9.89 -20.78
C ARG A 339 -11.10 -11.01 -21.59
N THR A 340 -10.45 -12.16 -21.71
CA THR A 340 -10.92 -13.31 -22.51
C THR A 340 -12.06 -14.05 -21.82
N GLU A 341 -12.01 -14.19 -20.49
CA GLU A 341 -13.10 -14.78 -19.70
C GLU A 341 -14.35 -13.89 -19.82
N PHE A 342 -14.26 -12.63 -19.40
CA PHE A 342 -15.42 -11.77 -19.20
C PHE A 342 -15.85 -10.97 -20.44
N ASP A 343 -15.51 -11.43 -21.65
CA ASP A 343 -15.85 -10.76 -22.91
C ASP A 343 -17.34 -10.43 -23.04
N ASP A 344 -18.22 -11.31 -22.51
CA ASP A 344 -19.65 -11.08 -22.43
C ASP A 344 -20.01 -9.82 -21.60
N LEU A 345 -19.31 -9.60 -20.49
CA LEU A 345 -19.56 -8.47 -19.58
C LEU A 345 -18.90 -7.16 -20.04
N PHE A 346 -17.82 -7.24 -20.84
CA PHE A 346 -17.27 -6.10 -21.57
C PHE A 346 -18.21 -5.67 -22.71
N ALA A 347 -18.70 -6.62 -23.53
CA ALA A 347 -19.61 -6.35 -24.63
C ALA A 347 -20.99 -5.83 -24.17
N GLU A 348 -21.47 -6.25 -23.00
CA GLU A 348 -22.67 -5.70 -22.35
C GLU A 348 -22.45 -4.31 -21.70
N GLY A 349 -21.20 -3.83 -21.61
CA GLY A 349 -20.86 -2.56 -20.95
C GLY A 349 -21.03 -2.57 -19.43
N LEU A 350 -21.04 -3.75 -18.80
CA LEU A 350 -21.12 -3.89 -17.34
C LEU A 350 -19.81 -3.49 -16.67
N VAL A 351 -18.68 -3.97 -17.22
CA VAL A 351 -17.33 -3.57 -16.79
C VAL A 351 -17.02 -2.19 -17.37
N SER A 352 -17.14 -1.17 -16.52
CA SER A 352 -17.00 0.24 -16.91
C SER A 352 -15.56 0.79 -16.83
N ALA A 353 -14.70 0.15 -16.04
CA ALA A 353 -13.27 0.48 -15.94
C ALA A 353 -12.47 -0.70 -15.34
N VAL A 354 -11.17 -0.73 -15.60
CA VAL A 354 -10.23 -1.67 -14.98
C VAL A 354 -9.09 -0.90 -14.31
N GLU A 355 -8.87 -1.17 -13.03
CA GLU A 355 -7.77 -0.61 -12.26
C GLU A 355 -6.56 -1.56 -12.26
N ILE A 356 -5.36 -1.02 -12.44
CA ILE A 356 -4.13 -1.81 -12.54
C ILE A 356 -3.28 -1.57 -11.29
N GLY A 357 -3.08 -2.61 -10.48
CA GLY A 357 -2.22 -2.53 -9.31
C GLY A 357 -0.73 -2.48 -9.69
N LEU A 358 -0.04 -1.39 -9.38
CA LEU A 358 1.36 -1.15 -9.80
C LEU A 358 2.40 -1.28 -8.67
N GLY A 359 1.97 -1.73 -7.48
CA GLY A 359 2.83 -1.89 -6.31
C GLY A 359 2.09 -2.45 -5.10
N VAL A 360 2.59 -2.17 -3.91
CA VAL A 360 1.94 -2.54 -2.63
C VAL A 360 0.58 -1.83 -2.51
N SER A 361 -0.42 -2.50 -1.93
CA SER A 361 -1.81 -1.99 -1.85
C SER A 361 -2.46 -1.64 -3.21
N GLY A 362 -1.85 -2.06 -4.33
CA GLY A 362 -2.22 -1.65 -5.70
C GLY A 362 -1.66 -0.28 -6.10
N GLU A 363 -1.03 0.44 -5.19
CA GLU A 363 -0.59 1.83 -5.36
C GLU A 363 0.72 1.90 -6.16
N LEU A 364 0.88 2.92 -6.99
CA LEU A 364 2.13 3.17 -7.72
C LEU A 364 3.20 3.73 -6.76
N MET A 365 3.84 2.86 -5.99
CA MET A 365 4.89 3.21 -5.03
C MET A 365 5.74 2.00 -4.62
N TYR A 366 6.97 2.28 -4.18
CA TYR A 366 7.79 1.31 -3.46
C TYR A 366 7.21 1.04 -2.06
N PRO A 367 7.35 -0.16 -1.48
CA PRO A 367 6.86 -0.49 -0.13
C PRO A 367 7.73 0.09 0.99
N SER A 368 8.01 1.39 0.95
CA SER A 368 8.96 2.07 1.86
C SER A 368 8.47 2.26 3.29
N PHE A 369 7.18 2.05 3.57
CA PHE A 369 6.55 2.21 4.88
C PHE A 369 5.75 0.98 5.35
N SER A 370 6.18 -0.24 4.99
CA SER A 370 5.53 -1.47 5.47
C SER A 370 5.72 -1.67 6.98
N GLU A 371 4.61 -1.70 7.74
CA GLU A 371 4.60 -1.98 9.19
C GLU A 371 5.28 -3.31 9.56
N ARG A 372 5.31 -4.27 8.63
CA ARG A 372 5.98 -5.59 8.79
C ARG A 372 7.47 -5.44 9.03
N MET A 373 8.10 -4.40 8.48
CA MET A 373 9.51 -4.08 8.67
C MET A 373 9.76 -3.24 9.93
N GLY A 374 8.70 -2.95 10.70
CA GLY A 374 8.76 -2.15 11.91
C GLY A 374 8.56 -0.65 11.69
N TRP A 375 8.20 -0.22 10.47
CA TRP A 375 7.78 1.17 10.23
C TRP A 375 6.57 1.53 11.09
N ARG A 376 6.50 2.79 11.51
CA ARG A 376 5.36 3.41 12.20
C ARG A 376 5.20 4.83 11.70
N TYR A 377 3.97 5.29 11.50
CA TYR A 377 3.71 6.69 11.23
C TYR A 377 4.26 7.59 12.37
N PRO A 378 4.93 8.72 12.07
CA PRO A 378 5.23 9.30 10.76
C PRO A 378 6.68 9.06 10.29
N GLY A 379 7.22 7.85 10.35
CA GLY A 379 8.60 7.56 9.93
C GLY A 379 8.88 7.87 8.44
N ILE A 380 10.11 8.30 8.11
CA ILE A 380 10.51 8.61 6.73
C ILE A 380 10.52 7.41 5.76
N GLY A 381 10.47 6.17 6.26
CA GLY A 381 10.56 4.96 5.45
C GLY A 381 11.99 4.61 5.00
N GLU A 382 12.13 3.58 4.17
CA GLU A 382 13.43 3.18 3.57
C GLU A 382 13.33 2.92 2.07
N PHE A 383 14.39 3.26 1.33
CA PHE A 383 14.52 2.94 -0.10
C PHE A 383 14.54 1.43 -0.34
N GLN A 384 13.66 0.91 -1.20
CA GLN A 384 13.43 -0.53 -1.39
C GLN A 384 14.25 -1.15 -2.55
N CYS A 385 15.38 -0.53 -2.88
CA CYS A 385 16.16 -0.78 -4.11
C CYS A 385 17.28 -1.83 -3.99
N TYR A 386 17.34 -2.63 -2.92
CA TYR A 386 18.52 -3.43 -2.58
C TYR A 386 18.51 -4.87 -3.11
N ASP A 387 17.48 -5.28 -3.86
CA ASP A 387 17.48 -6.58 -4.55
C ASP A 387 18.53 -6.61 -5.66
N LYS A 388 19.02 -7.80 -6.03
CA LYS A 388 20.13 -7.91 -7.00
C LYS A 388 19.84 -7.32 -8.38
N TYR A 389 18.56 -7.25 -8.82
CA TYR A 389 18.18 -6.79 -10.15
C TYR A 389 18.09 -5.26 -10.19
N LEU A 390 17.44 -4.61 -9.20
CA LEU A 390 17.48 -3.16 -9.04
C LEU A 390 18.91 -2.66 -8.78
N GLN A 391 19.69 -3.37 -7.96
CA GLN A 391 21.12 -3.08 -7.80
C GLN A 391 21.93 -3.24 -9.11
N GLN A 392 21.59 -4.21 -9.97
CA GLN A 392 22.21 -4.34 -11.29
C GLN A 392 21.77 -3.22 -12.25
N ASN A 393 20.53 -2.75 -12.16
CA ASN A 393 20.02 -1.60 -12.89
C ASN A 393 20.77 -0.31 -12.48
N LEU A 394 20.86 -0.02 -11.19
CA LEU A 394 21.64 1.10 -10.64
C LEU A 394 23.12 1.07 -11.08
N ARG A 395 23.74 -0.12 -11.08
CA ARG A 395 25.12 -0.32 -11.62
C ARG A 395 25.23 -0.04 -13.13
N LYS A 396 24.19 -0.31 -13.92
CA LYS A 396 24.15 0.07 -15.35
C LYS A 396 24.02 1.60 -15.48
N ALA A 397 23.10 2.23 -14.76
CA ALA A 397 22.86 3.68 -14.79
C ALA A 397 24.08 4.50 -14.33
N ALA A 398 24.72 4.12 -13.23
CA ALA A 398 25.92 4.78 -12.70
C ALA A 398 27.12 4.67 -13.66
N LYS A 399 27.26 3.54 -14.37
CA LYS A 399 28.28 3.36 -15.42
C LYS A 399 28.01 4.25 -16.63
N LEU A 400 26.74 4.37 -17.07
CA LEU A 400 26.36 5.21 -18.21
C LEU A 400 26.61 6.70 -17.96
N ARG A 401 26.46 7.18 -16.70
CA ARG A 401 26.89 8.54 -16.31
C ARG A 401 28.38 8.67 -15.96
N GLY A 402 29.20 7.65 -16.20
CA GLY A 402 30.65 7.63 -15.89
C GLY A 402 31.00 7.48 -14.39
N HIS A 403 30.07 7.77 -13.48
CA HIS A 403 30.28 7.74 -12.03
C HIS A 403 30.00 6.37 -11.40
N SER A 404 30.80 5.35 -11.76
CA SER A 404 30.61 3.96 -11.30
C SER A 404 30.58 3.77 -9.77
N PHE A 405 31.10 4.73 -8.98
CA PHE A 405 31.10 4.71 -7.52
C PHE A 405 29.77 5.18 -6.88
N TRP A 406 28.86 5.78 -7.68
CA TRP A 406 27.47 6.07 -7.30
C TRP A 406 26.54 4.85 -7.41
N ALA A 407 27.07 3.66 -7.72
CA ALA A 407 26.30 2.44 -7.97
C ALA A 407 25.78 1.74 -6.67
N ARG A 408 25.21 2.51 -5.74
CA ARG A 408 24.70 2.06 -4.43
C ARG A 408 23.59 2.97 -3.90
N GLY A 409 22.86 2.54 -2.88
CA GLY A 409 21.90 3.39 -2.15
C GLY A 409 22.59 4.34 -1.15
N PRO A 410 21.92 5.41 -0.69
CA PRO A 410 22.50 6.42 0.19
C PRO A 410 22.85 5.88 1.59
N ASP A 411 24.09 6.10 2.02
CA ASP A 411 24.63 5.48 3.25
C ASP A 411 24.16 6.13 4.55
N ASN A 412 23.58 7.33 4.47
CA ASN A 412 23.23 8.23 5.56
C ASN A 412 21.73 8.61 5.60
N ALA A 413 20.88 7.82 4.94
CA ALA A 413 19.43 8.01 4.85
C ALA A 413 18.62 7.56 6.09
N GLY A 414 19.29 7.23 7.20
CA GLY A 414 18.62 6.75 8.42
C GLY A 414 18.06 5.34 8.29
N HIS A 415 16.86 5.13 8.82
CA HIS A 415 16.07 3.90 8.83
C HIS A 415 14.57 4.25 8.94
N TYR A 416 13.67 3.26 8.77
CA TYR A 416 12.21 3.48 8.62
C TYR A 416 11.58 4.55 9.53
N ASN A 417 12.00 4.61 10.80
CA ASN A 417 11.43 5.46 11.84
C ASN A 417 12.28 6.69 12.21
N SER A 418 13.34 7.00 11.47
CA SER A 418 14.09 8.26 11.65
C SER A 418 13.22 9.47 11.29
N ARG A 419 13.55 10.64 11.84
CA ARG A 419 13.03 11.94 11.39
C ARG A 419 13.92 12.50 10.29
N ALA A 420 13.36 13.24 9.33
CA ALA A 420 14.12 13.74 8.17
C ALA A 420 15.39 14.52 8.58
N HIS A 421 15.26 15.40 9.58
CA HIS A 421 16.35 16.23 10.12
C HIS A 421 17.42 15.48 10.93
N GLU A 422 17.19 14.23 11.34
CA GLU A 422 18.17 13.39 12.04
C GLU A 422 19.15 12.69 11.07
N THR A 423 18.82 12.66 9.78
CA THR A 423 19.58 11.94 8.75
C THR A 423 20.54 12.86 8.00
N GLY A 424 21.69 12.33 7.57
CA GLY A 424 22.61 13.11 6.71
C GLY A 424 22.12 13.26 5.27
N PHE A 425 21.18 12.41 4.83
CA PHE A 425 20.61 12.47 3.49
C PHE A 425 19.45 13.46 3.37
N PHE A 426 18.48 13.43 4.29
CA PHE A 426 17.23 14.19 4.19
C PHE A 426 17.17 15.47 5.04
N CYS A 427 18.21 15.82 5.80
CA CYS A 427 18.24 17.09 6.53
C CYS A 427 18.27 18.31 5.58
N GLU A 428 18.04 19.50 6.13
CA GLU A 428 18.18 20.74 5.37
C GLU A 428 19.62 20.88 4.81
N ARG A 429 19.76 21.01 3.49
CA ARG A 429 21.04 20.97 2.76
C ARG A 429 21.81 19.64 2.88
N GLY A 430 21.13 18.55 3.22
CA GLY A 430 21.66 17.19 3.22
C GLY A 430 21.93 16.61 1.82
N ASP A 431 22.46 15.39 1.78
CA ASP A 431 22.96 14.76 0.55
C ASP A 431 21.90 14.53 -0.55
N TYR A 432 20.60 14.62 -0.26
CA TYR A 432 19.52 14.50 -1.26
C TYR A 432 19.69 15.48 -2.45
N ASP A 433 20.17 16.70 -2.18
CA ASP A 433 20.38 17.73 -3.21
C ASP A 433 21.82 17.72 -3.79
N SER A 434 22.69 16.82 -3.33
CA SER A 434 24.03 16.64 -3.91
C SER A 434 23.96 16.04 -5.31
N TYR A 435 25.04 16.15 -6.10
CA TYR A 435 25.14 15.49 -7.41
C TYR A 435 24.85 13.98 -7.35
N TYR A 436 25.20 13.32 -6.24
CA TYR A 436 24.91 11.92 -5.99
C TYR A 436 23.43 11.69 -5.63
N GLY A 437 22.86 12.48 -4.73
CA GLY A 437 21.46 12.40 -4.33
C GLY A 437 20.52 12.64 -5.50
N ARG A 438 20.74 13.73 -6.26
CA ARG A 438 20.00 14.03 -7.49
C ARG A 438 20.12 12.93 -8.56
N PHE A 439 21.27 12.26 -8.66
CA PHE A 439 21.41 11.07 -9.53
C PHE A 439 20.59 9.89 -9.02
N PHE A 440 20.72 9.54 -7.74
CA PHE A 440 20.07 8.37 -7.15
C PHE A 440 18.55 8.50 -7.12
N LEU A 441 18.03 9.66 -6.68
CA LEU A 441 16.58 9.93 -6.61
C LEU A 441 15.94 9.95 -8.00
N HIS A 442 16.59 10.59 -8.98
CA HIS A 442 16.15 10.52 -10.37
C HIS A 442 16.14 9.10 -10.92
N TRP A 443 17.16 8.27 -10.61
CA TRP A 443 17.16 6.85 -11.02
C TRP A 443 16.04 6.04 -10.37
N TYR A 444 15.78 6.27 -9.07
CA TYR A 444 14.76 5.58 -8.30
C TYR A 444 13.34 5.94 -8.78
N ALA A 445 13.05 7.24 -8.96
CA ALA A 445 11.79 7.71 -9.54
C ALA A 445 11.62 7.31 -11.01
N GLN A 446 12.68 7.37 -11.83
CA GLN A 446 12.60 6.90 -13.22
C GLN A 446 12.34 5.39 -13.28
N SER A 447 12.75 4.61 -12.29
CA SER A 447 12.43 3.18 -12.21
C SER A 447 10.93 2.92 -11.93
N LEU A 448 10.30 3.74 -11.07
CA LEU A 448 8.84 3.78 -10.88
C LEU A 448 8.10 4.15 -12.17
N ILE A 449 8.52 5.23 -12.82
CA ILE A 449 7.94 5.73 -14.07
C ILE A 449 8.06 4.68 -15.20
N ASN A 450 9.23 4.04 -15.30
CA ASN A 450 9.47 2.98 -16.27
C ASN A 450 8.61 1.74 -16.01
N HIS A 451 8.33 1.38 -14.75
CA HIS A 451 7.44 0.27 -14.41
C HIS A 451 6.02 0.55 -14.90
N ALA A 452 5.47 1.72 -14.53
CA ALA A 452 4.17 2.16 -14.99
C ALA A 452 4.09 2.17 -16.53
N ASP A 453 5.10 2.70 -17.23
CA ASP A 453 5.12 2.72 -18.70
C ASP A 453 5.07 1.31 -19.33
N ASN A 454 5.84 0.36 -18.76
CA ASN A 454 5.83 -1.03 -19.23
C ASN A 454 4.46 -1.68 -19.04
N VAL A 455 3.90 -1.62 -17.82
CA VAL A 455 2.67 -2.34 -17.48
C VAL A 455 1.45 -1.71 -18.14
N LEU A 456 1.36 -0.38 -18.20
CA LEU A 456 0.25 0.31 -18.85
C LEU A 456 0.24 0.12 -20.37
N SER A 457 1.41 -0.01 -21.02
CA SER A 457 1.47 -0.40 -22.43
C SER A 457 0.79 -1.75 -22.67
N LEU A 458 1.04 -2.73 -21.81
CA LEU A 458 0.44 -4.06 -21.91
C LEU A 458 -1.03 -4.09 -21.46
N ALA A 459 -1.41 -3.25 -20.49
CA ALA A 459 -2.81 -3.09 -20.08
C ALA A 459 -3.67 -2.48 -21.21
N SER A 460 -3.15 -1.46 -21.93
CA SER A 460 -3.85 -0.88 -23.08
C SER A 460 -4.06 -1.89 -24.22
N LEU A 461 -3.09 -2.80 -24.43
CA LEU A 461 -3.23 -3.92 -25.38
C LEU A 461 -4.14 -5.05 -24.89
N ALA A 462 -4.44 -5.12 -23.59
CA ALA A 462 -5.33 -6.12 -23.01
C ALA A 462 -6.79 -5.62 -22.85
N PHE A 463 -7.01 -4.31 -22.79
CA PHE A 463 -8.32 -3.71 -22.48
C PHE A 463 -8.85 -2.72 -23.51
N GLU A 464 -8.07 -2.40 -24.55
CA GLU A 464 -8.47 -1.63 -25.73
C GLU A 464 -9.11 -0.28 -25.39
N GLU A 465 -10.41 -0.10 -25.59
CA GLU A 465 -11.13 1.15 -25.31
C GLU A 465 -11.61 1.29 -23.84
N THR A 466 -11.37 0.27 -22.99
CA THR A 466 -11.82 0.33 -21.58
C THR A 466 -11.01 1.35 -20.78
N GLN A 467 -11.69 2.15 -19.96
CA GLN A 467 -11.04 3.11 -19.05
C GLN A 467 -10.08 2.39 -18.09
N ILE A 468 -8.78 2.73 -18.18
CA ILE A 468 -7.76 2.26 -17.24
C ILE A 468 -7.66 3.22 -16.05
N ILE A 469 -7.55 2.68 -14.83
CA ILE A 469 -7.38 3.42 -13.58
C ILE A 469 -6.02 3.06 -12.95
N VAL A 470 -5.34 4.05 -12.35
CA VAL A 470 -4.12 3.84 -11.51
C VAL A 470 -4.28 4.57 -10.18
N LYS A 471 -3.94 3.89 -9.07
CA LYS A 471 -4.02 4.40 -7.71
C LYS A 471 -2.73 5.13 -7.29
N ILE A 472 -2.86 6.38 -6.84
CA ILE A 472 -1.77 7.26 -6.40
C ILE A 472 -1.90 7.55 -4.89
N PRO A 473 -0.87 7.27 -4.07
CA PRO A 473 -0.93 7.41 -2.62
C PRO A 473 -0.78 8.87 -2.15
N ALA A 474 -1.37 9.21 -1.00
CA ALA A 474 -1.19 10.51 -0.33
C ALA A 474 -0.11 10.45 0.76
N VAL A 475 1.16 10.46 0.36
CA VAL A 475 2.33 10.42 1.26
C VAL A 475 2.60 11.81 1.85
N HIS A 476 1.74 12.23 2.78
CA HIS A 476 1.61 13.62 3.24
C HIS A 476 2.48 14.01 4.45
N TRP A 477 3.20 13.08 5.07
CA TRP A 477 4.07 13.34 6.22
C TRP A 477 5.50 13.71 5.77
N TRP A 478 6.14 14.63 6.48
CA TRP A 478 7.35 15.37 6.05
C TRP A 478 7.21 16.28 4.81
N TYR A 479 6.00 16.45 4.25
CA TYR A 479 5.76 17.37 3.13
C TYR A 479 6.17 18.84 3.44
N LYS A 480 6.13 19.26 4.72
CA LYS A 480 6.62 20.59 5.15
C LYS A 480 8.14 20.65 5.36
N THR A 481 8.90 19.67 4.87
CA THR A 481 10.38 19.67 4.91
C THR A 481 10.96 19.79 3.51
N ALA A 482 12.05 20.53 3.35
CA ALA A 482 12.68 20.79 2.04
C ALA A 482 12.99 19.53 1.20
N SER A 483 13.21 18.39 1.87
CA SER A 483 13.54 17.11 1.25
C SER A 483 12.35 16.19 0.97
N HIS A 484 11.13 16.46 1.49
CA HIS A 484 9.95 15.61 1.27
C HIS A 484 10.22 14.11 1.51
N ALA A 485 10.88 13.80 2.64
CA ALA A 485 11.62 12.54 2.81
C ALA A 485 10.82 11.25 2.58
N ALA A 486 9.53 11.20 2.96
CA ALA A 486 8.70 10.02 2.75
C ALA A 486 8.26 9.83 1.28
N GLU A 487 8.01 10.91 0.55
CA GLU A 487 7.73 10.87 -0.89
C GLU A 487 8.96 10.33 -1.64
N LEU A 488 10.15 10.81 -1.28
CA LEU A 488 11.42 10.31 -1.85
C LEU A 488 11.61 8.81 -1.65
N THR A 489 11.32 8.26 -0.47
CA THR A 489 11.45 6.80 -0.23
C THR A 489 10.34 6.00 -0.92
N ALA A 490 9.13 6.56 -1.04
CA ALA A 490 8.00 5.96 -1.77
C ALA A 490 8.20 5.96 -3.30
N GLY A 491 9.08 6.83 -3.83
CA GLY A 491 9.48 6.88 -5.23
C GLY A 491 9.16 8.20 -5.96
N TYR A 492 8.49 9.14 -5.29
CA TYR A 492 8.12 10.44 -5.82
C TYR A 492 9.24 11.45 -5.55
N TYR A 493 9.98 11.84 -6.60
CA TYR A 493 11.10 12.77 -6.47
C TYR A 493 10.62 14.22 -6.38
N ASN A 494 9.96 14.58 -5.28
CA ASN A 494 9.19 15.81 -5.08
C ASN A 494 9.77 16.78 -4.00
N PRO A 495 11.09 17.09 -3.95
CA PRO A 495 11.59 18.11 -3.01
C PRO A 495 11.11 19.52 -3.43
N THR A 496 11.16 20.49 -2.51
CA THR A 496 10.51 21.82 -2.67
C THR A 496 10.97 22.68 -3.86
N ASN A 497 11.98 22.25 -4.63
CA ASN A 497 12.48 22.94 -5.82
C ASN A 497 12.02 22.32 -7.16
N GLN A 498 11.23 21.24 -7.16
CA GLN A 498 10.67 20.63 -8.39
C GLN A 498 9.38 19.86 -8.12
N ASP A 499 8.52 19.75 -9.14
CA ASP A 499 7.34 18.88 -9.12
C ASP A 499 7.72 17.43 -9.50
N GLY A 500 7.63 16.54 -8.52
CA GLY A 500 7.90 15.11 -8.67
C GLY A 500 6.73 14.27 -9.19
N TYR A 501 5.52 14.82 -9.26
CA TYR A 501 4.32 14.15 -9.76
C TYR A 501 4.15 14.34 -11.27
N SER A 502 4.49 15.53 -11.80
CA SER A 502 4.49 15.85 -13.23
C SER A 502 5.00 14.74 -14.16
N PRO A 503 6.20 14.15 -13.95
CA PRO A 503 6.74 13.15 -14.87
C PRO A 503 6.03 11.79 -14.80
N VAL A 504 5.40 11.48 -13.66
CA VAL A 504 4.52 10.30 -13.52
C VAL A 504 3.25 10.53 -14.34
N PHE A 505 2.68 11.72 -14.25
CA PHE A 505 1.40 12.08 -14.89
C PHE A 505 1.52 12.22 -16.41
N GLU A 506 2.70 12.56 -16.94
CA GLU A 506 2.99 12.44 -18.38
C GLU A 506 2.83 10.99 -18.89
N VAL A 507 3.33 10.00 -18.14
CA VAL A 507 3.19 8.58 -18.49
C VAL A 507 1.76 8.07 -18.29
N LEU A 508 1.05 8.52 -17.25
CA LEU A 508 -0.39 8.20 -17.13
C LEU A 508 -1.20 8.80 -18.29
N LYS A 509 -0.87 10.03 -18.72
CA LYS A 509 -1.57 10.74 -19.79
C LYS A 509 -1.36 10.09 -21.16
N LYS A 510 -0.17 9.54 -21.41
CA LYS A 510 0.17 8.74 -22.61
C LYS A 510 -0.79 7.57 -22.86
N TYR A 511 -1.39 7.00 -21.80
CA TYR A 511 -2.34 5.88 -21.88
C TYR A 511 -3.79 6.29 -21.51
N SER A 512 -4.10 7.59 -21.48
CA SER A 512 -5.44 8.10 -21.14
C SER A 512 -6.00 7.60 -19.79
N VAL A 513 -5.12 7.34 -18.83
CA VAL A 513 -5.47 6.79 -17.52
C VAL A 513 -6.28 7.78 -16.68
N THR A 514 -7.28 7.28 -15.95
CA THR A 514 -7.87 8.00 -14.82
C THR A 514 -7.00 7.82 -13.59
N MET A 515 -6.49 8.92 -13.07
CA MET A 515 -5.76 8.93 -11.80
C MET A 515 -6.74 8.81 -10.64
N LYS A 516 -6.63 7.77 -9.82
CA LYS A 516 -7.37 7.64 -8.56
C LYS A 516 -6.50 8.10 -7.41
N PHE A 517 -6.84 9.23 -6.80
CA PHE A 517 -6.12 9.79 -5.66
C PHE A 517 -6.72 9.31 -4.33
N VAL A 518 -5.86 8.86 -3.42
CA VAL A 518 -6.25 8.31 -2.12
C VAL A 518 -6.31 9.43 -1.09
N TYR A 519 -7.50 10.00 -0.90
CA TYR A 519 -7.73 11.09 0.04
C TYR A 519 -7.65 10.58 1.48
N SER A 520 -6.64 11.03 2.24
CA SER A 520 -6.31 10.46 3.55
C SER A 520 -7.44 10.57 4.58
N GLY A 521 -8.30 11.60 4.49
CA GLY A 521 -9.29 11.96 5.51
C GLY A 521 -8.63 12.51 6.78
N LEU A 522 -8.92 13.77 7.14
CA LEU A 522 -8.22 14.43 8.25
C LEU A 522 -8.74 13.94 9.63
N GLN A 523 -8.19 12.82 10.12
CA GLN A 523 -8.39 12.37 11.51
C GLN A 523 -7.26 12.86 12.45
N VAL A 524 -6.85 14.12 12.29
CA VAL A 524 -5.97 14.82 13.23
C VAL A 524 -6.54 16.21 13.45
N SER A 525 -6.97 16.51 14.67
CA SER A 525 -7.13 17.89 15.11
C SER A 525 -5.76 18.57 15.05
N CYS A 526 -5.60 19.59 14.21
CA CYS A 526 -4.32 20.30 14.02
C CYS A 526 -3.98 21.25 15.20
N GLN A 527 -4.02 20.70 16.41
CA GLN A 527 -3.53 21.28 17.64
C GLN A 527 -2.54 20.27 18.24
N ASP A 528 -1.42 20.77 18.76
CA ASP A 528 -0.42 20.05 19.58
C ASP A 528 0.56 19.06 18.91
N ASN A 529 0.91 19.18 17.61
CA ASN A 529 2.13 18.49 17.12
C ASN A 529 2.82 19.04 15.83
N ASP A 530 3.69 20.04 16.00
CA ASP A 530 4.58 20.53 14.93
C ASP A 530 5.60 19.47 14.46
N GLU A 531 5.91 18.46 15.28
CA GLU A 531 6.99 17.48 15.00
C GLU A 531 6.77 16.59 13.76
N ILE A 532 5.55 16.58 13.21
CA ILE A 532 5.14 15.66 12.13
C ILE A 532 5.42 16.26 10.73
N PHE A 533 5.51 17.59 10.60
CA PHE A 533 5.73 18.29 9.33
C PHE A 533 4.80 17.84 8.19
N ALA A 534 3.55 17.47 8.50
CA ALA A 534 2.58 16.98 7.53
C ALA A 534 1.81 18.10 6.83
N ASP A 535 1.40 17.85 5.57
CA ASP A 535 0.44 18.68 4.84
C ASP A 535 -0.47 17.85 3.91
N PRO A 536 -1.53 17.21 4.43
CA PRO A 536 -2.45 16.46 3.59
C PRO A 536 -3.25 17.35 2.63
N GLU A 537 -3.51 18.61 3.00
CA GLU A 537 -4.26 19.57 2.19
C GLU A 537 -3.36 20.17 1.10
N GLY A 538 -2.13 20.58 1.44
CA GLY A 538 -1.11 21.04 0.49
C GLY A 538 -0.69 19.97 -0.52
N LEU A 539 -0.49 18.71 -0.08
CA LEU A 539 -0.22 17.59 -1.00
C LEU A 539 -1.42 17.33 -1.93
N SER A 540 -2.64 17.29 -1.39
CA SER A 540 -3.85 17.09 -2.21
C SER A 540 -3.97 18.19 -3.26
N TRP A 541 -3.72 19.44 -2.88
CA TRP A 541 -3.73 20.57 -3.80
C TRP A 541 -2.68 20.41 -4.91
N GLN A 542 -1.43 20.04 -4.58
CA GLN A 542 -0.39 19.83 -5.59
C GLN A 542 -0.77 18.69 -6.56
N VAL A 543 -1.11 17.53 -6.02
CA VAL A 543 -1.38 16.31 -6.82
C VAL A 543 -2.57 16.50 -7.75
N LEU A 544 -3.68 17.06 -7.25
CA LEU A 544 -4.89 17.25 -8.05
C LEU A 544 -4.68 18.30 -9.16
N ASN A 545 -4.07 19.45 -8.84
CA ASN A 545 -3.83 20.48 -9.86
C ASN A 545 -2.81 20.02 -10.91
N THR A 546 -1.71 19.37 -10.50
CA THR A 546 -0.72 18.83 -11.46
C THR A 546 -1.35 17.80 -12.39
N ALA A 547 -2.25 16.95 -11.89
CA ALA A 547 -2.97 15.97 -12.71
C ALA A 547 -3.90 16.65 -13.72
N TRP A 548 -4.71 17.61 -13.27
CA TRP A 548 -5.61 18.38 -14.16
C TRP A 548 -4.83 19.24 -15.17
N ASP A 549 -3.70 19.84 -14.80
CA ASP A 549 -2.82 20.61 -15.71
C ASP A 549 -2.14 19.71 -16.75
N ARG A 550 -1.83 18.45 -16.41
CA ARG A 550 -1.44 17.42 -17.39
C ARG A 550 -2.63 16.86 -18.19
N GLY A 551 -3.84 17.35 -17.94
CA GLY A 551 -5.07 16.93 -18.62
C GLY A 551 -5.49 15.51 -18.29
N LEU A 552 -5.12 14.97 -17.12
CA LEU A 552 -5.62 13.68 -16.64
C LEU A 552 -7.09 13.79 -16.21
N THR A 553 -7.80 12.69 -16.40
CA THR A 553 -9.06 12.44 -15.70
C THR A 553 -8.72 12.03 -14.26
N VAL A 554 -9.42 12.59 -13.27
CA VAL A 554 -9.12 12.37 -11.85
C VAL A 554 -10.34 11.82 -11.12
N ALA A 555 -10.12 10.86 -10.22
CA ALA A 555 -11.10 10.27 -9.33
C ALA A 555 -10.54 10.24 -7.89
N GLY A 556 -11.43 10.10 -6.89
CA GLY A 556 -11.04 10.02 -5.48
C GLY A 556 -11.42 8.70 -4.82
N GLU A 557 -10.69 8.32 -3.77
CA GLU A 557 -10.97 7.22 -2.84
C GLU A 557 -10.73 7.71 -1.41
N ASN A 558 -11.52 7.29 -0.41
CA ASN A 558 -11.23 7.60 1.01
C ASN A 558 -10.30 6.54 1.62
N ALA A 559 -9.14 6.96 2.16
CA ALA A 559 -8.18 6.04 2.79
C ALA A 559 -8.68 5.42 4.10
N VAL A 560 -9.50 6.19 4.83
CA VAL A 560 -10.09 5.80 6.11
C VAL A 560 -11.61 5.99 6.01
N PRO A 561 -12.44 5.10 6.58
CA PRO A 561 -13.87 5.35 6.73
C PRO A 561 -14.15 6.62 7.55
N CYS A 562 -14.64 7.66 6.88
CA CYS A 562 -15.19 8.86 7.50
C CYS A 562 -16.66 8.63 7.85
N TYR A 563 -17.09 9.08 9.03
CA TYR A 563 -18.46 8.89 9.53
C TYR A 563 -19.13 10.20 9.96
N ASP A 564 -18.34 11.26 10.09
CA ASP A 564 -18.77 12.60 10.45
C ASP A 564 -19.15 13.41 9.19
N ARG A 565 -20.17 14.26 9.32
CA ARG A 565 -20.66 15.07 8.19
C ARG A 565 -19.60 16.05 7.66
N GLU A 566 -18.64 16.45 8.48
CA GLU A 566 -17.61 17.43 8.13
C GLU A 566 -16.57 16.84 7.17
N GLY A 567 -16.00 15.68 7.46
CA GLY A 567 -15.08 14.98 6.56
C GLY A 567 -15.74 14.61 5.24
N TYR A 568 -17.01 14.16 5.25
CA TYR A 568 -17.80 13.99 4.01
C TYR A 568 -17.93 15.29 3.21
N MET A 569 -18.22 16.42 3.86
CA MET A 569 -18.30 17.73 3.21
C MET A 569 -16.98 18.11 2.54
N ARG A 570 -15.83 17.97 3.24
CA ARG A 570 -14.50 18.25 2.66
C ARG A 570 -14.18 17.35 1.47
N ILE A 571 -14.63 16.09 1.48
CA ILE A 571 -14.49 15.18 0.32
C ILE A 571 -15.31 15.70 -0.88
N VAL A 572 -16.56 16.14 -0.68
CA VAL A 572 -17.38 16.71 -1.76
C VAL A 572 -16.76 18.00 -2.32
N GLU A 573 -16.23 18.85 -1.45
CA GLU A 573 -15.57 20.12 -1.83
C GLU A 573 -14.25 19.87 -2.57
N THR A 574 -13.47 18.86 -2.18
CA THR A 574 -12.27 18.43 -2.92
C THR A 574 -12.63 17.83 -4.28
N ALA A 575 -13.71 17.03 -4.34
CA ALA A 575 -14.18 16.41 -5.58
C ALA A 575 -14.88 17.37 -6.55
N LYS A 576 -15.41 18.50 -6.05
CA LYS A 576 -16.08 19.56 -6.81
C LYS A 576 -15.78 20.95 -6.21
N PRO A 577 -14.58 21.52 -6.40
CA PRO A 577 -14.23 22.81 -5.81
C PRO A 577 -15.12 23.92 -6.38
N ARG A 578 -15.98 24.51 -5.54
CA ARG A 578 -17.06 25.42 -5.97
C ARG A 578 -16.58 26.64 -6.78
N ASN A 579 -15.35 27.07 -6.54
CA ASN A 579 -14.74 28.27 -7.11
C ASN A 579 -13.61 27.96 -8.12
N ASP A 580 -13.50 26.72 -8.61
CA ASP A 580 -12.50 26.38 -9.63
C ASP A 580 -12.76 27.12 -10.95
N PRO A 581 -11.79 27.89 -11.49
CA PRO A 581 -12.01 28.71 -12.68
C PRO A 581 -12.20 27.87 -13.96
N ASP A 582 -11.59 26.69 -14.01
CA ASP A 582 -11.66 25.75 -15.13
C ASP A 582 -12.83 24.75 -14.98
N ARG A 583 -13.56 24.81 -13.86
CA ARG A 583 -14.64 23.90 -13.44
C ARG A 583 -14.20 22.44 -13.30
N ARG A 584 -12.94 22.24 -12.89
CA ARG A 584 -12.35 20.93 -12.57
C ARG A 584 -13.16 20.22 -11.49
N HIS A 585 -13.34 18.91 -11.66
CA HIS A 585 -14.06 18.03 -10.73
C HIS A 585 -13.64 16.58 -10.99
N PHE A 586 -13.99 15.67 -10.07
CA PHE A 586 -13.70 14.25 -10.22
C PHE A 586 -14.67 13.57 -11.20
N SER A 587 -14.17 12.62 -11.99
CA SER A 587 -14.97 11.80 -12.91
C SER A 587 -15.84 10.77 -12.21
N PHE A 588 -15.46 10.37 -10.99
CA PHE A 588 -16.19 9.55 -10.04
C PHE A 588 -15.48 9.56 -8.68
N PHE A 589 -16.14 9.04 -7.64
CA PHE A 589 -15.56 8.81 -6.33
C PHE A 589 -15.83 7.37 -5.86
N ILE A 590 -14.89 6.83 -5.08
CA ILE A 590 -14.91 5.46 -4.57
C ILE A 590 -15.02 5.51 -3.06
N TYR A 591 -16.14 5.01 -2.55
CA TYR A 591 -16.35 4.88 -1.11
C TYR A 591 -15.83 3.51 -0.63
N GLN A 592 -14.69 3.53 0.07
CA GLN A 592 -14.15 2.38 0.78
C GLN A 592 -14.90 2.19 2.10
N GLN A 593 -15.56 1.04 2.24
CA GLN A 593 -16.36 0.71 3.42
C GLN A 593 -15.55 0.06 4.56
N PRO A 594 -15.98 0.22 5.82
CA PRO A 594 -15.55 -0.65 6.91
C PRO A 594 -16.18 -2.05 6.78
N ALA A 595 -15.35 -3.08 6.72
CA ALA A 595 -15.86 -4.46 6.72
C ALA A 595 -16.24 -4.91 8.15
N PRO A 596 -17.36 -5.63 8.37
CA PRO A 596 -18.51 -5.84 7.47
C PRO A 596 -19.72 -4.95 7.82
N LEU A 597 -20.52 -4.57 6.81
CA LEU A 597 -21.77 -3.80 6.95
C LEU A 597 -22.75 -4.35 8.00
N VAL A 598 -22.83 -5.68 8.11
CA VAL A 598 -23.89 -6.43 8.79
C VAL A 598 -24.06 -6.07 10.28
N GLN A 599 -23.08 -5.42 10.90
CA GLN A 599 -23.06 -5.20 12.36
C GLN A 599 -23.29 -3.75 12.83
N ARG A 600 -23.47 -2.74 11.95
CA ARG A 600 -23.80 -1.36 12.35
C ARG A 600 -24.75 -0.63 11.40
N THR A 601 -26.02 -0.49 11.82
CA THR A 601 -27.08 0.33 11.20
C THR A 601 -26.85 1.85 11.25
N ILE A 602 -25.61 2.31 11.46
CA ILE A 602 -25.32 3.60 12.13
C ILE A 602 -24.93 4.72 11.16
N CYS A 603 -24.52 4.42 9.91
CA CYS A 603 -23.99 5.43 8.97
C CYS A 603 -24.65 5.44 7.58
N PHE A 604 -25.84 4.85 7.44
CA PHE A 604 -26.59 4.87 6.17
C PHE A 604 -27.12 6.27 5.78
N PRO A 605 -27.68 7.09 6.70
CA PRO A 605 -28.14 8.44 6.37
C PRO A 605 -27.02 9.37 5.88
N GLU A 606 -25.84 9.26 6.46
CA GLU A 606 -24.66 10.07 6.14
C GLU A 606 -24.10 9.72 4.76
N LEU A 607 -24.09 8.42 4.41
CA LEU A 607 -23.67 7.94 3.10
C LEU A 607 -24.70 8.29 2.00
N ASP A 608 -26.01 8.22 2.30
CA ASP A 608 -27.08 8.70 1.41
C ASP A 608 -26.98 10.21 1.16
N TYR A 609 -26.73 11.01 2.21
CA TYR A 609 -26.44 12.44 2.09
C TYR A 609 -25.20 12.71 1.24
N PHE A 610 -24.09 11.99 1.49
CA PHE A 610 -22.87 12.11 0.69
C PHE A 610 -23.10 11.81 -0.79
N ILE A 611 -23.77 10.69 -1.12
CA ILE A 611 -24.08 10.32 -2.51
C ILE A 611 -24.96 11.39 -3.16
N LYS A 612 -25.97 11.92 -2.47
CA LYS A 612 -26.82 13.00 -2.99
C LYS A 612 -26.07 14.32 -3.20
N CYS A 613 -25.10 14.67 -2.34
CA CYS A 613 -24.17 15.79 -2.57
C CYS A 613 -23.31 15.56 -3.82
N MET A 614 -22.71 14.37 -3.95
CA MET A 614 -21.88 14.00 -5.09
C MET A 614 -22.66 13.99 -6.40
N HIS A 615 -23.94 13.60 -6.35
CA HIS A 615 -24.87 13.68 -7.48
C HIS A 615 -25.43 15.09 -7.76
N GLY A 616 -25.21 16.06 -6.87
CA GLY A 616 -25.73 17.44 -7.02
C GLY A 616 -27.25 17.57 -6.84
N LYS A 617 -27.84 16.77 -5.95
CA LYS A 617 -29.29 16.56 -5.80
C LYS A 617 -29.94 17.12 -4.51
N ILE A 618 -29.18 17.77 -3.62
CA ILE A 618 -29.72 18.26 -2.33
C ILE A 618 -30.11 19.73 -2.39
N SER A 619 -31.42 19.97 -2.32
CA SER A 619 -32.04 21.11 -1.62
C SER A 619 -32.33 20.72 -0.18
#